data_AF-A0A0G3XLV4-F1
#
_entry.id   AF-A0A0G3XLV4-F1
#
_cell.length_a   1.000
_cell.length_b   1.000
_cell.length_c   1.000
_cell.angle_alpha   90.00
_cell.angle_beta   90.00
_cell.angle_gamma   90.00
#
_symmetry.space_group_name_H-M   'P 1'
#
loop_
_entity.id
_entity.type
_entity.pdbx_description
1 polymer ?
#
loop_
_entity_poly.entity_id
_entity_poly.type
_entity_poly.pdbx_seq_one_letter_code
_entity_poly.pdbx_strand_id
1 'polypeptide(L)' 'MGELTEKVKGNVNEAIGNVKQESGNPNTRAEGREQEAKGEAQQFKGEVEGKLGNDI' A
#
# COMPACT_ATOMS: atom_id res chain seq x y z
N MET A 1 -8.56 -1.31 13.01
CA MET A 1 -9.33 -0.14 12.55
C MET A 1 -10.46 -0.69 11.66
N GLY A 2 -11.59 -0.01 11.49
CA GLY A 2 -12.69 -0.59 10.69
C GLY A 2 -12.29 -0.79 9.22
N GLU A 3 -12.85 -1.81 8.57
CA GLU A 3 -12.59 -2.19 7.16
C GLU A 3 -12.71 -1.01 6.18
N LEU A 4 -13.66 -0.09 6.45
CA LEU A 4 -13.84 1.13 5.66
C LEU A 4 -12.63 2.08 5.76
N THR A 5 -12.06 2.25 6.95
CA THR A 5 -10.88 3.10 7.17
C THR A 5 -9.65 2.52 6.49
N GLU A 6 -9.51 1.20 6.48
CA GLU A 6 -8.36 0.52 5.85
C GLU A 6 -8.45 0.58 4.33
N LYS A 7 -9.64 0.37 3.74
CA LYS A 7 -9.88 0.55 2.30
C LYS A 7 -9.61 1.99 1.84
N VAL A 8 -10.09 2.99 2.58
CA VAL A 8 -9.85 4.40 2.26
C VAL A 8 -8.35 4.72 2.30
N LYS A 9 -7.62 4.24 3.31
CA LYS A 9 -6.17 4.43 3.39
C LYS A 9 -5.42 3.75 2.24
N GLY A 10 -5.84 2.54 1.85
CA GLY A 10 -5.29 1.83 0.69
C GLY A 10 -5.40 2.67 -0.58
N ASN A 11 -6.62 3.12 -0.90
CA ASN A 11 -6.89 3.91 -2.10
C ASN A 11 -6.13 5.25 -2.11
N VAL A 12 -6.02 5.91 -0.96
CA VAL A 12 -5.26 7.18 -0.85
C VAL A 12 -3.78 6.97 -1.08
N ASN A 13 -3.20 5.89 -0.52
CA ASN A 13 -1.78 5.58 -0.72
C ASN A 13 -1.49 5.21 -2.17
N GLU A 14 -2.37 4.44 -2.81
CA GLU A 14 -2.26 4.07 -4.23
C GLU A 14 -2.33 5.31 -5.13
N ALA A 15 -3.26 6.22 -4.87
CA ALA A 15 -3.37 7.48 -5.60
C ALA A 15 -2.11 8.35 -5.46
N ILE A 16 -1.55 8.47 -4.24
CA ILE A 16 -0.31 9.22 -4.00
C ILE A 16 0.88 8.57 -4.71
N GLY A 17 0.98 7.23 -4.66
CA GLY A 17 2.01 6.47 -5.36
C GLY A 17 1.98 6.71 -6.86
N ASN A 18 0.80 6.61 -7.48
CA ASN A 18 0.60 6.85 -8.91
C ASN A 18 0.99 8.28 -9.32
N VAL A 19 0.56 9.29 -8.56
CA VAL A 19 0.95 10.69 -8.80
C VAL A 19 2.46 10.90 -8.68
N LYS A 20 3.12 10.26 -7.71
CA LYS A 20 4.58 10.30 -7.57
C LYS A 20 5.30 9.64 -8.76
N GLN A 21 4.74 8.58 -9.32
CA GLN A 21 5.28 7.88 -10.48
C GLN A 21 5.13 8.69 -11.78
N GLU A 22 4.09 9.51 -11.90
CA GLU A 22 3.91 10.44 -13.03
C GLU A 22 4.86 11.64 -12.98
N SER A 23 5.44 11.96 -11.83
CA SER A 23 6.40 13.07 -11.67
C SER A 23 7.55 12.98 -12.67
N GLY A 24 7.98 14.10 -13.26
CA GLY A 24 9.19 14.15 -14.09
C GLY A 24 10.50 13.97 -13.32
N ASN A 25 10.46 14.00 -12.00
CA ASN A 25 11.64 13.88 -11.14
C ASN A 25 11.96 12.40 -10.85
N PRO A 26 13.15 11.89 -11.22
CA PRO A 26 13.52 10.49 -11.02
C PRO A 26 13.55 10.08 -9.54
N ASN A 27 13.88 10.98 -8.62
CA ASN A 27 13.85 10.69 -7.18
C ASN A 27 12.42 10.49 -6.68
N THR A 28 11.48 11.32 -7.12
CA THR A 28 10.07 11.20 -6.77
C THR A 28 9.46 9.90 -7.31
N ARG A 29 9.84 9.48 -8.52
CA ARG A 29 9.43 8.17 -9.07
C ARG A 29 9.96 7.01 -8.27
N ALA A 30 11.24 7.08 -7.86
CA ALA A 30 11.85 6.03 -7.04
C ALA A 30 11.14 5.89 -5.69
N GLU A 31 10.87 7.02 -5.02
CA GLU A 31 10.07 7.03 -3.78
C GLU A 31 8.66 6.47 -3.99
N GLY A 32 8.00 6.78 -5.11
CA GLY A 32 6.68 6.25 -5.43
C GLY A 32 6.66 4.73 -5.52
N ARG A 33 7.63 4.14 -6.23
CA ARG A 33 7.77 2.67 -6.33
C ARG A 33 8.13 2.02 -4.99
N GLU A 34 8.99 2.65 -4.20
CA GLU A 34 9.35 2.13 -2.87
C GLU A 34 8.13 2.12 -1.94
N GLN A 35 7.30 3.17 -2.00
CA GLN A 35 6.06 3.24 -1.22
C GLN A 35 5.03 2.19 -1.66
N GLU A 36 4.89 1.96 -2.96
CA GLU A 36 4.02 0.92 -3.52
C GLU A 36 4.46 -0.48 -3.06
N ALA A 37 5.74 -0.82 -3.27
CA ALA A 37 6.28 -2.12 -2.84
C ALA A 37 6.14 -2.36 -1.34
N LYS A 38 6.31 -1.32 -0.52
CA LYS A 38 6.09 -1.40 0.93
C LYS A 38 4.62 -1.61 1.27
N GLY A 39 3.70 -0.96 0.55
CA GLY A 39 2.25 -1.13 0.69
C GLY A 39 1.82 -2.56 0.36
N GLU A 40 2.26 -3.10 -0.77
CA GLU A 40 2.00 -4.47 -1.19
C GLU A 40 2.53 -5.49 -0.17
N ALA A 41 3.76 -5.30 0.31
CA ALA A 41 4.34 -6.20 1.32
C ALA A 41 3.54 -6.21 2.63
N GLN A 42 2.99 -5.05 3.04
CA GLN A 42 2.13 -4.96 4.22
C GLN A 42 0.77 -5.62 3.99
N GLN A 43 0.17 -5.45 2.81
CA GLN A 43 -1.07 -6.14 2.44
C GLN A 43 -0.87 -7.65 2.43
N PHE A 44 0.18 -8.14 1.78
CA PHE A 44 0.52 -9.56 1.75
C PHE A 44 0.72 -10.12 3.15
N LYS A 45 1.47 -9.41 4.01
CA LYS A 45 1.64 -9.81 5.41
C LYS A 45 0.30 -9.85 6.15
N GLY A 46 -0.55 -8.85 6.00
CA GLY A 46 -1.87 -8.79 6.61
C GLY A 46 -2.81 -9.90 6.10
N GLU A 47 -2.74 -10.25 4.82
CA GLU A 47 -3.47 -11.39 4.26
C GLU A 47 -3.00 -12.73 4.82
N VAL A 48 -1.68 -12.91 4.95
CA VAL A 48 -1.10 -14.12 5.54
C VAL A 48 -1.47 -14.22 7.02
N GLU A 49 -1.32 -13.14 7.79
CA GLU A 49 -1.74 -13.08 9.19
C GLU A 49 -3.26 -13.27 9.35
N GLY A 50 -4.08 -12.72 8.46
CA GLY A 50 -5.52 -12.91 8.45
C GLY A 50 -5.91 -14.36 8.11
N LYS A 51 -5.26 -14.98 7.11
CA LYS A 51 -5.52 -16.38 6.76
C LYS A 51 -5.06 -17.36 7.84
N LEU A 52 -3.93 -17.09 8.50
CA LEU A 52 -3.39 -17.94 9.57
C LEU A 52 -4.01 -17.66 10.94
N GLY A 53 -4.46 -16.42 11.18
CA GLY A 53 -5.04 -15.96 12.44
C GLY A 53 -6.55 -16.10 12.54
N ASN A 54 -7.27 -16.24 11.42
CA ASN A 54 -8.70 -16.54 11.40
C ASN A 54 -9.02 -18.04 11.64
N ASP A 55 -8.01 -18.89 11.79
CA ASP A 55 -8.13 -20.32 12.14
C ASP A 55 -7.99 -20.61 13.66
N ILE A 56 -8.12 -19.60 14.53
CA ILE A 56 -8.15 -19.75 16.01
C ILE A 56 -9.48 -19.23 16.57
#